data_AF-E0MQ02-F1
#
_entry.id   AF-E0MQ02-F1
#
_cell.length_a   1.000
_cell.length_b   1.000
_cell.length_c   1.000
_cell.angle_alpha   90.00
_cell.angle_beta   90.00
_cell.angle_gamma   90.00
#
_symmetry.space_group_name_H-M   'P 1'
#
loop_
_entity.id
_entity.type
_entity.pdbx_description
1 polymer ?
#
loop_
_entity_poly.entity_id
_entity_poly.type
_entity_poly.pdbx_seq_one_letter_code
_entity_poly.pdbx_strand_id
1 'polypeptide(L)'
;MKYLTEPLHIRRNRKRIAAQHRSWLHAMAWDSLAGATIGAFIALAMIYFNIANLGSLVAASDRGFAFAALLAAGFAQLFAMAVCATGIWFRATHQPDLTDYPTDE
;
A
#
# COMPACT_ATOMS: atom_id res chain seq x y z
N MET A 1 -43.37 8.63 15.20
CA MET A 1 -43.10 8.16 13.83
C MET A 1 -42.45 9.30 13.02
N LYS A 2 -41.13 9.49 13.15
CA LYS A 2 -40.35 10.48 12.37
C LYS A 2 -39.34 9.74 11.50
N TYR A 3 -39.84 8.94 10.56
CA TYR A 3 -39.04 8.49 9.43
C TYR A 3 -39.30 9.47 8.29
N LEU A 4 -38.74 10.67 8.43
CA LEU A 4 -38.54 11.56 7.28
C LEU A 4 -37.54 10.84 6.37
N THR A 5 -38.05 10.43 5.21
CA THR A 5 -37.32 9.89 4.08
C THR A 5 -36.05 10.69 3.84
N GLU A 6 -34.89 10.14 4.19
CA GLU A 6 -33.59 10.69 3.77
C GLU A 6 -33.66 11.05 2.28
N PRO A 7 -33.32 12.30 1.89
CA PRO A 7 -33.40 12.72 0.52
C PRO A 7 -32.44 11.90 -0.34
N LEU A 8 -32.89 11.57 -1.55
CA LEU A 8 -32.29 10.57 -2.43
C LEU A 8 -30.82 10.88 -2.79
N HIS A 9 -30.43 12.16 -2.76
CA HIS A 9 -29.06 12.61 -2.96
C HIS A 9 -28.12 12.19 -1.81
N ILE A 10 -28.56 12.23 -0.55
CA ILE A 10 -27.75 11.79 0.60
C ILE A 10 -27.48 10.29 0.53
N ARG A 11 -28.49 9.48 0.17
CA ARG A 11 -28.32 8.02 -0.01
C ARG A 11 -27.38 7.69 -1.17
N ARG A 12 -27.45 8.44 -2.28
CA ARG A 12 -26.55 8.27 -3.42
C ARG A 12 -25.11 8.68 -3.06
N ASN A 13 -24.93 9.77 -2.32
CA ASN A 13 -23.61 10.23 -1.88
C ASN A 13 -22.94 9.24 -0.93
N ARG A 14 -23.66 8.68 0.05
CA ARG A 14 -23.09 7.62 0.93
C ARG A 14 -22.63 6.39 0.15
N LYS A 15 -23.39 5.95 -0.86
CA LYS A 15 -22.98 4.82 -1.71
C LYS A 15 -21.75 5.15 -2.55
N ARG A 16 -21.63 6.38 -3.05
CA ARG A 16 -20.44 6.84 -3.80
C ARG A 16 -19.21 6.92 -2.92
N ILE A 17 -19.33 7.50 -1.73
CA ILE A 17 -18.25 7.59 -0.73
C ILE A 17 -17.79 6.18 -0.33
N ALA A 18 -18.71 5.26 -0.03
CA ALA A 18 -18.35 3.88 0.31
C ALA A 18 -17.67 3.12 -0.84
N ALA A 19 -18.17 3.27 -2.07
CA ALA A 19 -17.56 2.66 -3.25
C ALA A 19 -16.17 3.24 -3.55
N GLN A 20 -16.00 4.53 -3.33
CA GLN A 20 -14.73 5.24 -3.44
C GLN A 20 -13.75 4.75 -2.38
N HIS A 21 -14.11 4.71 -1.09
CA HIS A 21 -13.22 4.14 -0.06
C HIS A 21 -12.80 2.69 -0.36
N ARG A 22 -13.71 1.88 -0.90
CA ARG A 22 -13.37 0.51 -1.29
C ARG A 22 -12.35 0.47 -2.43
N SER A 23 -12.51 1.30 -3.46
CA SER A 23 -11.51 1.37 -4.54
C SER A 23 -10.17 1.88 -4.03
N TRP A 24 -10.16 2.70 -2.97
CA TRP A 24 -8.94 3.22 -2.36
C TRP A 24 -8.17 2.15 -1.60
N LEU A 25 -8.87 1.35 -0.80
CA LEU A 25 -8.26 0.22 -0.11
C LEU A 25 -7.67 -0.77 -1.11
N HIS A 26 -8.36 -1.01 -2.23
CA HIS A 26 -7.84 -1.86 -3.29
C HIS A 26 -6.58 -1.27 -3.96
N ALA A 27 -6.55 0.03 -4.25
CA ALA A 27 -5.37 0.68 -4.81
C ALA A 27 -4.18 0.61 -3.85
N MET A 28 -4.39 0.96 -2.57
CA MET A 28 -3.36 0.86 -1.53
C MET A 28 -2.83 -0.57 -1.37
N ALA A 29 -3.70 -1.58 -1.44
CA ALA A 29 -3.28 -2.97 -1.37
C ALA A 29 -2.39 -3.36 -2.55
N TRP A 30 -2.72 -2.89 -3.76
CA TRP A 30 -1.89 -3.14 -4.94
C TRP A 30 -0.54 -2.41 -4.89
N ASP A 31 -0.55 -1.14 -4.47
CA ASP A 31 0.66 -0.35 -4.29
C ASP A 31 1.59 -0.98 -3.24
N SER A 32 1.03 -1.46 -2.13
CA SER A 32 1.75 -2.18 -1.09
C SER A 32 2.37 -3.47 -1.62
N LEU A 33 1.59 -4.25 -2.40
CA LEU A 33 2.06 -5.51 -2.98
C LEU A 33 3.16 -5.28 -4.03
N ALA A 34 3.06 -4.22 -4.83
CA ALA A 34 4.09 -3.82 -5.79
C ALA A 34 5.37 -3.41 -5.06
N GLY A 35 5.28 -2.58 -4.01
CA GLY A 35 6.43 -2.23 -3.18
C GLY A 35 7.05 -3.45 -2.50
N ALA A 36 6.23 -4.35 -1.94
CA ALA A 36 6.70 -5.56 -1.30
C ALA A 36 7.49 -6.47 -2.26
N THR A 37 6.97 -6.68 -3.47
CA THR A 37 7.64 -7.51 -4.47
C THR A 37 8.96 -6.88 -4.91
N ILE A 38 9.00 -5.57 -5.18
CA ILE A 38 10.23 -4.84 -5.52
C ILE A 38 11.27 -4.97 -4.39
N GLY A 39 10.88 -4.74 -3.14
CA GLY A 39 11.77 -4.87 -1.98
C GLY A 39 12.34 -6.29 -1.84
N ALA A 40 11.50 -7.31 -1.97
CA ALA A 40 11.95 -8.70 -1.93
C ALA A 40 12.95 -9.02 -3.06
N PHE A 41 12.71 -8.55 -4.28
CA PHE A 41 13.63 -8.71 -5.40
C PHE A 41 14.98 -8.02 -5.16
N ILE A 42 14.98 -6.81 -4.60
CA ILE A 42 16.21 -6.09 -4.24
C ILE A 42 17.01 -6.89 -3.22
N ALA A 43 16.37 -7.38 -2.16
CA ALA A 43 17.05 -8.20 -1.15
C ALA A 43 17.63 -9.49 -1.75
N LEU A 44 16.88 -10.17 -2.62
CA LEU A 44 17.35 -11.37 -3.30
C LEU A 44 18.56 -11.06 -4.20
N ALA A 45 18.51 -9.93 -4.92
CA ALA A 45 19.61 -9.47 -5.75
C ALA A 45 20.85 -9.14 -4.90
N MET A 46 20.68 -8.51 -3.73
CA MET A 46 21.80 -8.25 -2.81
C MET A 46 22.46 -9.53 -2.33
N ILE A 47 21.68 -10.57 -2.00
CA ILE A 47 22.21 -11.88 -1.62
C ILE A 47 22.94 -12.53 -2.81
N TYR A 48 22.32 -12.55 -3.98
CA TYR A 48 22.85 -13.21 -5.18
C TYR A 48 24.16 -12.58 -5.67
N PHE A 49 24.22 -11.25 -5.73
CA PHE A 49 25.43 -10.51 -6.13
C PHE A 49 26.44 -10.33 -4.98
N ASN A 50 26.17 -10.92 -3.82
CA ASN A 50 26.99 -10.82 -2.62
C ASN A 50 27.32 -9.36 -2.24
N ILE A 51 26.35 -8.45 -2.42
CA ILE A 51 26.49 -7.04 -2.06
C ILE A 51 26.71 -6.95 -0.55
N ALA A 52 27.72 -6.18 -0.13
CA ALA A 52 28.10 -6.05 1.28
C ALA A 52 28.40 -7.39 1.97
N ASN A 53 28.86 -8.42 1.23
CA ASN A 53 29.09 -9.78 1.73
C ASN A 53 27.84 -10.50 2.27
N LEU A 54 26.63 -10.00 1.97
CA LEU A 54 25.39 -10.62 2.46
C LEU A 54 25.22 -12.07 2.00
N GLY A 55 25.60 -12.39 0.77
CA GLY A 55 25.50 -13.73 0.22
C GLY A 55 26.40 -14.73 0.96
N SER A 56 27.64 -14.35 1.23
CA SER A 56 28.59 -15.19 1.97
C SER A 56 28.21 -15.35 3.44
N LEU A 57 27.72 -14.29 4.09
CA LEU A 57 27.17 -14.34 5.46
C LEU A 57 25.96 -15.27 5.58
N VAL A 58 25.05 -15.21 4.61
CA VAL A 58 23.87 -16.09 4.54
C VAL A 58 24.31 -17.55 4.32
N ALA A 59 25.25 -17.80 3.42
CA ALA A 59 25.74 -19.14 3.11
C ALA A 59 26.55 -19.77 4.26
N ALA A 60 27.24 -18.96 5.06
CA ALA A 60 28.01 -19.43 6.22
C ALA A 60 27.14 -19.78 7.44
N SER A 61 25.84 -19.46 7.42
CA SER A 61 24.92 -19.67 8.54
C SER A 61 24.18 -21.01 8.40
N ASP A 62 24.09 -21.78 9.49
CA ASP A 62 23.26 -23.02 9.56
C ASP A 62 21.78 -22.79 9.23
N ARG A 63 21.33 -21.53 9.34
CA ARG A 63 19.96 -21.08 9.03
C ARG A 63 19.93 -20.03 7.93
N GLY A 64 20.80 -20.14 6.92
CA GLY A 64 20.90 -19.18 5.83
C GLY A 64 19.55 -18.81 5.20
N PHE A 65 18.67 -19.80 4.98
CA PHE A 65 17.33 -19.54 4.46
C PHE A 65 16.49 -18.61 5.34
N ALA A 66 16.53 -18.77 6.67
CA ALA A 66 15.77 -17.94 7.60
C ALA A 66 16.26 -16.47 7.58
N PHE A 67 17.56 -16.26 7.48
CA PHE A 67 18.14 -14.92 7.36
C PHE A 67 17.82 -14.27 6.02
N ALA A 68 17.89 -15.04 4.93
CA ALA A 68 17.48 -14.56 3.60
C ALA A 68 16.00 -14.16 3.59
N ALA A 69 15.12 -14.96 4.21
CA ALA A 69 13.70 -14.66 4.33
C ALA A 69 13.44 -13.40 5.18
N LEU A 70 14.14 -13.24 6.31
CA LEU A 70 14.06 -12.04 7.15
C LEU A 70 14.51 -10.78 6.40
N LEU A 71 15.61 -10.88 5.64
CA LEU A 71 16.10 -9.76 4.83
C LEU A 71 15.07 -9.38 3.76
N ALA A 72 14.55 -10.39 3.03
CA ALA A 72 13.56 -10.17 1.99
C ALA A 72 12.27 -9.56 2.56
N ALA A 73 11.78 -10.05 3.71
CA ALA A 73 10.61 -9.51 4.39
C ALA A 73 10.83 -8.08 4.88
N GLY A 74 12.01 -7.76 5.43
CA GLY A 74 12.35 -6.41 5.87
C GLY A 74 12.36 -5.40 4.73
N PHE A 75 13.00 -5.74 3.61
CA PHE A 75 13.00 -4.90 2.41
C PHE A 75 11.61 -4.81 1.78
N ALA A 76 10.87 -5.92 1.71
CA ALA A 76 9.51 -5.92 1.21
C ALA A 76 8.63 -4.94 2.01
N GLN A 77 8.70 -4.98 3.35
CA GLN A 77 7.94 -4.07 4.19
C GLN A 77 8.34 -2.60 4.00
N LEU A 78 9.64 -2.31 3.93
CA LEU A 78 10.16 -0.96 3.69
C LEU A 78 9.64 -0.38 2.37
N PHE A 79 9.77 -1.13 1.28
CA PHE A 79 9.33 -0.67 -0.04
C PHE A 79 7.80 -0.65 -0.18
N ALA A 80 7.08 -1.58 0.44
CA ALA A 80 5.63 -1.54 0.52
C ALA A 80 5.13 -0.24 1.15
N MET A 81 5.73 0.18 2.28
CA MET A 81 5.39 1.44 2.92
C MET A 81 5.79 2.66 2.09
N ALA A 82 6.96 2.63 1.46
CA ALA A 82 7.42 3.73 0.60
C ALA A 82 6.46 3.95 -0.59
N VAL A 83 6.10 2.88 -1.31
CA VAL A 83 5.19 2.96 -2.46
C VAL A 83 3.79 3.39 -2.03
N CYS A 84 3.25 2.85 -0.92
CA CYS A 84 1.98 3.33 -0.37
C CYS A 84 2.02 4.81 0.00
N ALA A 85 3.09 5.28 0.64
CA ALA A 85 3.24 6.70 1.00
C ALA A 85 3.26 7.59 -0.25
N THR A 86 3.97 7.18 -1.31
CA THR A 86 3.97 7.88 -2.60
C THR A 86 2.59 7.89 -3.24
N GLY A 87 1.85 6.78 -3.21
CA GLY A 87 0.49 6.69 -3.73
C GLY A 87 -0.48 7.63 -3.00
N ILE A 88 -0.39 7.70 -1.67
CA ILE A 88 -1.18 8.63 -0.85
C ILE A 88 -0.85 10.08 -1.20
N TRP A 89 0.44 10.41 -1.29
CA TRP A 89 0.89 11.77 -1.58
C TRP A 89 0.50 12.22 -2.99
N PHE A 90 0.70 11.38 -4.01
CA PHE A 90 0.30 11.66 -5.39
C PHE A 90 -1.21 11.91 -5.47
N ARG A 91 -1.99 11.12 -4.75
CA ARG A 91 -3.44 11.28 -4.70
C ARG A 91 -3.86 12.58 -4.01
N ALA A 92 -3.30 12.88 -2.84
CA ALA A 92 -3.62 14.08 -2.08
C ALA A 92 -3.33 15.36 -2.89
N THR A 93 -2.40 15.30 -3.84
CA THR A 93 -2.01 16.42 -4.69
C THR A 93 -2.81 16.51 -6.00
N HIS A 94 -3.40 15.42 -6.50
CA HIS A 94 -3.99 15.37 -7.86
C HIS A 94 -5.48 15.01 -7.92
N GLN A 95 -6.14 14.59 -6.84
CA GLN A 95 -7.57 14.27 -6.84
C GLN A 95 -8.38 15.22 -5.94
N PRO A 96 -9.41 15.90 -6.49
CA PRO A 96 -10.32 16.71 -5.68
C PRO A 96 -11.10 15.81 -4.71
N ASP A 97 -11.19 16.23 -3.46
CA ASP A 97 -11.96 15.53 -2.44
C ASP A 97 -13.46 15.65 -2.75
N LEU A 98 -14.19 14.53 -2.75
CA LEU A 98 -15.64 14.54 -2.98
C LEU A 98 -16.41 15.08 -1.76
N THR A 99 -15.72 15.38 -0.65
CA THR A 99 -16.27 16.10 0.50
C THR A 99 -16.49 17.58 0.22
N ASP A 100 -15.85 18.13 -0.82
CA ASP A 100 -15.90 19.55 -1.18
C ASP A 100 -17.05 19.90 -2.13
N TYR A 101 -18.02 19.00 -2.30
CA TYR A 101 -19.28 19.35 -2.97
C TYR A 101 -20.03 20.36 -2.08
N PRO A 102 -20.37 21.56 -2.59
CA PRO A 102 -21.20 22.47 -1.82
C PRO A 102 -22.50 21.74 -1.47
N THR A 103 -22.80 21.73 -0.18
CA THR A 103 -24.15 21.43 0.29
C THR A 103 -24.95 22.67 -0.06
N ASP A 104 -25.35 22.79 -1.32
CA ASP A 104 -26.22 23.87 -1.77
C ASP A 104 -27.49 23.81 -0.89
N GLU A 105 -27.64 24.84 -0.06
CA GLU A 105 -28.80 25.10 0.80
C GLU A 105 -30.09 25.28 0.00
#